data_AF-A0A4R6S2F5-F1
#
_entry.id   AF-A0A4R6S2F5-F1
#
_cell.length_a   1.000
_cell.length_b   1.000
_cell.length_c   1.000
_cell.angle_alpha   90.00
_cell.angle_beta   90.00
_cell.angle_gamma   90.00
#
_symmetry.space_group_name_H-M   'P 1'
#
loop_
_entity.id
_entity.type
_entity.pdbx_description
1 polymer ?
#
loop_
_entity_poly.entity_id
_entity_poly.type
_entity_poly.pdbx_seq_one_letter_code
_entity_poly.pdbx_strand_id
1 'polypeptide(L)'
;MAGFVSDTELLRAIAQNQIPRAVELAQGLSIDAVVDALESTAAPEHPESCDAFVEAWLESLSPFERLSAATKTTHIYLLELFWLPQAADKMTMRTLAAGAAAMTSLKDVLSDLPLTADIPEATFSQEFASGFKRLGETELAALAQRLDEGSRAVKIHE
;
A
#
# COMPACT_ATOMS: atom_id res chain seq x y z
N MET A 1 18.03 -20.47 9.01
CA MET A 1 18.76 -20.10 7.79
C MET A 1 17.77 -19.44 6.85
N ALA A 2 17.76 -18.11 6.76
CA ALA A 2 16.94 -17.42 5.77
C ALA A 2 17.64 -17.58 4.41
N GLY A 3 17.02 -18.33 3.50
CA GLY A 3 17.48 -18.37 2.11
C GLY A 3 17.29 -16.99 1.50
N PHE A 4 18.28 -16.50 0.76
CA PHE A 4 18.12 -15.32 -0.07
C PHE A 4 16.97 -15.59 -1.05
N VAL A 5 15.83 -14.93 -0.84
CA VAL A 5 14.76 -14.91 -1.84
C VAL A 5 15.31 -14.17 -3.05
N SER A 6 15.34 -14.84 -4.21
CA SER A 6 15.76 -14.21 -5.46
C SER A 6 14.54 -13.64 -6.17
N ASP A 7 14.69 -12.45 -6.75
CA ASP A 7 13.69 -11.83 -7.63
C ASP A 7 13.23 -12.80 -8.74
N THR A 8 14.11 -13.73 -9.15
CA THR A 8 13.79 -14.80 -10.11
C THR A 8 12.73 -15.79 -9.60
N GLU A 9 12.71 -16.09 -8.31
CA GLU A 9 11.71 -17.00 -7.72
C GLU A 9 10.35 -16.31 -7.59
N LEU A 10 10.34 -15.03 -7.23
CA LEU A 10 9.14 -14.21 -7.21
C LEU A 10 8.52 -14.14 -8.61
N LEU A 11 9.32 -13.77 -9.62
CA LEU A 11 8.89 -13.70 -11.02
C LEU A 11 8.30 -15.02 -11.51
N ARG A 12 8.95 -16.14 -11.19
CA ARG A 12 8.45 -17.47 -11.55
C ARG A 12 7.09 -17.77 -10.90
N ALA A 13 6.93 -17.44 -9.61
CA ALA A 13 5.67 -17.66 -8.91
C ALA A 13 4.54 -16.82 -9.51
N ILE A 14 4.80 -15.56 -9.87
CA ILE A 14 3.83 -14.68 -10.56
C ILE A 14 3.45 -15.27 -11.92
N ALA A 15 4.44 -15.63 -12.75
CA ALA A 15 4.20 -16.21 -14.09
C ALA A 15 3.41 -17.53 -14.04
N GLN A 16 3.56 -18.31 -12.97
CA GLN A 16 2.80 -19.55 -12.74
C GLN A 16 1.45 -19.32 -12.06
N ASN A 17 1.03 -18.06 -11.86
CA ASN A 17 -0.18 -17.65 -11.16
C ASN A 17 -0.27 -18.22 -9.72
N GLN A 18 0.87 -18.40 -9.06
CA GLN A 18 0.97 -18.90 -7.69
C GLN A 18 0.91 -17.74 -6.69
N ILE A 19 -0.18 -16.97 -6.71
CA ILE A 19 -0.30 -15.68 -5.99
C ILE A 19 0.04 -15.78 -4.49
N PRO A 20 -0.47 -16.76 -3.71
CA PRO A 20 -0.11 -16.86 -2.30
C PRO A 20 1.39 -17.07 -2.06
N ARG A 21 2.05 -17.85 -2.93
CA ARG A 21 3.48 -18.09 -2.86
C ARG A 21 4.28 -16.85 -3.25
N ALA A 22 3.84 -16.13 -4.28
CA ALA A 22 4.46 -14.87 -4.68
C ALA A 22 4.40 -13.83 -3.54
N VAL A 23 3.26 -13.72 -2.85
CA VAL A 23 3.12 -12.84 -1.67
C VAL A 23 4.07 -13.26 -0.53
N GLU A 24 4.19 -14.56 -0.25
CA GLU A 24 5.12 -15.07 0.76
C GLU A 24 6.58 -14.73 0.41
N LEU A 25 6.97 -14.87 -0.86
CA LEU A 25 8.31 -14.51 -1.32
C LEU A 25 8.57 -12.99 -1.20
N ALA A 26 7.57 -12.18 -1.54
CA ALA A 26 7.67 -10.72 -1.47
C ALA A 26 7.87 -10.19 -0.03
N GLN A 27 7.46 -10.92 1.01
CA GLN A 27 7.72 -10.56 2.40
C GLN A 27 9.22 -10.56 2.76
N GLY A 28 10.03 -11.31 2.01
CA GLY A 28 11.49 -11.34 2.18
C GLY A 28 12.23 -10.24 1.42
N LEU A 29 11.53 -9.41 0.65
CA LEU A 29 12.10 -8.41 -0.26
C LEU A 29 11.73 -6.99 0.16
N SER A 30 12.55 -6.01 -0.26
CA SER A 30 12.15 -4.61 -0.14
C SER A 30 11.06 -4.28 -1.17
N ILE A 31 10.27 -3.24 -0.89
CA ILE A 31 9.28 -2.71 -1.85
C ILE A 31 9.96 -2.40 -3.20
N ASP A 32 11.14 -1.79 -3.17
CA ASP A 32 11.91 -1.46 -4.38
C ASP A 32 12.30 -2.72 -5.16
N ALA A 33 12.76 -3.79 -4.49
CA ALA A 33 13.11 -5.04 -5.16
C ALA A 33 11.88 -5.70 -5.82
N VAL A 34 10.71 -5.66 -5.17
CA VAL A 34 9.47 -6.17 -5.77
C VAL A 34 9.05 -5.34 -6.98
N VAL A 35 9.17 -4.02 -6.92
CA VAL A 35 8.86 -3.10 -8.03
C VAL A 35 9.81 -3.32 -9.20
N ASP A 36 11.12 -3.40 -8.95
CA ASP A 36 12.13 -3.68 -9.96
C ASP A 36 11.90 -5.04 -10.63
N ALA A 37 11.49 -6.05 -9.86
CA ALA A 37 11.10 -7.35 -10.40
C ALA A 37 9.90 -7.22 -11.36
N LEU A 38 8.83 -6.54 -10.93
CA LEU A 38 7.64 -6.33 -11.78
C LEU A 38 7.96 -5.61 -13.09
N GLU A 39 8.82 -4.60 -13.05
CA GLU A 39 9.26 -3.84 -14.23
C GLU A 39 10.12 -4.66 -15.20
N SER A 40 11.03 -5.48 -14.67
CA SER A 40 12.08 -6.11 -15.47
C SER A 40 11.63 -7.30 -16.30
N THR A 41 10.57 -8.03 -15.90
CA THR A 41 10.28 -9.31 -16.59
C THR A 41 8.83 -9.80 -16.57
N ALA A 42 7.98 -9.39 -15.61
CA ALA A 42 6.65 -10.02 -15.47
C ALA A 42 5.52 -9.27 -16.21
N ALA A 43 5.62 -7.94 -16.31
CA ALA A 43 4.50 -7.10 -16.73
C ALA A 43 3.99 -7.35 -18.16
N PRO A 44 4.87 -7.48 -19.19
CA PRO A 44 4.40 -7.62 -20.57
C PRO A 44 3.87 -9.03 -20.91
N GLU A 45 4.38 -10.07 -20.26
CA GLU A 45 4.09 -11.47 -20.63
C GLU A 45 2.91 -12.07 -19.84
N HIS A 46 2.67 -11.58 -18.62
CA HIS A 46 1.64 -12.10 -17.71
C HIS A 46 0.90 -10.99 -16.96
N PRO A 47 0.25 -10.04 -17.67
CA PRO A 47 -0.33 -8.84 -17.05
C PRO A 47 -1.41 -9.16 -16.02
N GLU A 48 -2.27 -10.16 -16.25
CA GLU A 48 -3.32 -10.54 -15.30
C GLU A 48 -2.75 -11.13 -14.00
N SER A 49 -1.72 -11.98 -14.10
CA SER A 49 -1.08 -12.57 -12.92
C SER A 49 -0.30 -11.53 -12.13
N CYS A 50 0.31 -10.55 -12.81
CA CYS A 50 0.94 -9.42 -12.15
C CYS A 50 -0.08 -8.55 -11.41
N ASP A 51 -1.22 -8.26 -12.04
CA ASP A 51 -2.28 -7.48 -11.39
C ASP A 51 -2.86 -8.17 -10.17
N ALA A 52 -3.12 -9.47 -10.27
CA ALA A 52 -3.57 -10.29 -9.14
C ALA A 52 -2.51 -10.34 -8.01
N PHE A 53 -1.24 -10.42 -8.37
CA PHE A 53 -0.15 -10.36 -7.39
C PHE A 53 -0.08 -9.00 -6.70
N VAL A 54 -0.10 -7.90 -7.46
CA VAL A 54 -0.04 -6.54 -6.90
C VAL A 54 -1.20 -6.31 -5.94
N GLU A 55 -2.42 -6.73 -6.30
CA GLU A 55 -3.58 -6.64 -5.42
C GLU A 55 -3.35 -7.39 -4.09
N ALA A 56 -3.03 -8.68 -4.16
CA ALA A 56 -2.83 -9.50 -2.98
C ALA A 56 -1.62 -9.05 -2.13
N TRP A 57 -0.56 -8.59 -2.77
CA TRP A 57 0.64 -8.08 -2.11
C TRP A 57 0.33 -6.79 -1.35
N LEU A 58 -0.35 -5.83 -1.97
CA LEU A 58 -0.76 -4.58 -1.30
C LEU A 58 -1.64 -4.87 -0.08
N GLU A 59 -2.59 -5.80 -0.18
CA GLU A 59 -3.45 -6.20 0.93
C GLU A 59 -2.67 -6.82 2.11
N SER A 60 -1.52 -7.46 1.85
CA SER A 60 -0.68 -8.06 2.88
C SER A 60 0.18 -7.06 3.67
N LEU A 61 0.39 -5.85 3.15
CA LEU A 61 1.27 -4.85 3.75
C LEU A 61 0.59 -4.04 4.86
N SER A 62 1.40 -3.51 5.78
CA SER A 62 0.91 -2.52 6.75
C SER A 62 0.43 -1.25 6.05
N PRO A 63 -0.44 -0.42 6.66
CA PRO A 63 -1.07 0.69 5.96
C PRO A 63 -0.10 1.70 5.32
N PHE A 64 1.02 2.03 5.97
CA PHE A 64 2.04 2.92 5.42
C PHE A 64 2.87 2.25 4.30
N GLU A 65 3.24 0.98 4.48
CA GLU A 65 3.94 0.21 3.46
C GLU A 65 3.07 0.02 2.22
N ARG A 66 1.78 -0.26 2.41
CA ARG A 66 0.79 -0.38 1.34
C ARG A 66 0.69 0.91 0.53
N LEU A 67 0.63 2.07 1.18
CA LEU A 67 0.61 3.37 0.47
C LEU A 67 1.91 3.59 -0.31
N SER A 68 3.05 3.29 0.29
CA SER A 68 4.37 3.42 -0.36
C SER A 68 4.47 2.51 -1.59
N ALA A 69 4.12 1.24 -1.44
CA ALA A 69 4.11 0.25 -2.52
C ALA A 69 3.13 0.64 -3.63
N ALA A 70 1.89 1.01 -3.29
CA ALA A 70 0.89 1.42 -4.27
C ALA A 70 1.37 2.62 -5.10
N THR A 71 1.98 3.61 -4.46
CA THR A 71 2.55 4.79 -5.15
C THR A 71 3.68 4.37 -6.09
N LYS A 72 4.57 3.47 -5.64
CA LYS A 72 5.69 2.96 -6.42
C LYS A 72 5.28 2.01 -7.53
N THR A 73 4.12 1.35 -7.46
CA THR A 73 3.62 0.53 -8.57
C THR A 73 2.78 1.33 -9.56
N THR A 74 2.40 2.58 -9.24
CA THR A 74 1.47 3.37 -10.06
C THR A 74 1.99 3.58 -11.49
N HIS A 75 3.28 3.86 -11.67
CA HIS A 75 3.84 4.09 -13.00
C HIS A 75 3.82 2.84 -13.87
N ILE A 76 3.85 1.64 -13.31
CA ILE A 76 3.74 0.37 -14.06
C ILE A 76 2.39 0.31 -14.78
N TYR A 77 1.31 0.75 -14.13
CA TYR A 77 -0.04 0.80 -14.70
C TYR A 77 -0.25 2.00 -15.62
N LEU A 78 0.38 3.14 -15.33
CA LEU A 78 0.25 4.35 -16.17
C LEU A 78 1.04 4.28 -17.47
N LEU A 79 2.19 3.60 -17.47
CA LEU A 79 3.03 3.41 -18.66
C LEU A 79 2.59 2.20 -19.50
N GLU A 80 1.40 1.65 -19.22
CA GLU A 80 0.82 0.49 -19.91
C GLU A 80 1.72 -0.76 -19.88
N LEU A 81 2.59 -0.90 -18.87
CA LEU A 81 3.41 -2.11 -18.71
C LEU A 81 2.52 -3.32 -18.40
N PHE A 82 1.36 -3.10 -17.76
CA PHE A 82 0.24 -4.05 -17.73
C PHE A 82 -0.80 -3.65 -18.77
N TRP A 83 -0.94 -4.45 -19.83
CA TRP A 83 -1.99 -4.23 -20.81
C TRP A 83 -3.33 -4.79 -20.33
N LEU A 84 -3.98 -4.06 -19.43
CA LEU A 84 -5.27 -4.43 -18.84
C LEU A 84 -6.33 -3.35 -19.05
N PRO A 85 -7.61 -3.74 -19.26
CA PRO A 85 -8.70 -2.78 -19.26
C PRO A 85 -8.72 -1.97 -17.96
N GLN A 86 -8.75 -0.64 -18.10
CA GLN A 86 -8.86 0.31 -16.98
C GLN A 86 -7.71 0.17 -15.95
N ALA A 87 -6.52 -0.26 -16.37
CA ALA A 87 -5.35 -0.45 -15.49
C ALA A 87 -5.03 0.81 -14.65
N ALA A 88 -4.98 1.98 -15.29
CA ALA A 88 -4.73 3.26 -14.63
C ALA A 88 -5.78 3.59 -13.56
N ASP A 89 -7.06 3.35 -13.87
CA ASP A 89 -8.15 3.59 -12.94
C ASP A 89 -8.05 2.63 -11.74
N LYS A 90 -7.90 1.32 -11.98
CA LYS A 90 -7.72 0.32 -10.92
C LYS A 90 -6.60 0.70 -9.95
N MET A 91 -5.44 1.09 -10.48
CA MET A 91 -4.29 1.45 -9.66
C MET A 91 -4.50 2.77 -8.91
N THR A 92 -5.17 3.74 -9.51
CA THR A 92 -5.58 4.97 -8.84
C THR A 92 -6.49 4.65 -7.64
N MET A 93 -7.47 3.78 -7.83
CA MET A 93 -8.40 3.37 -6.78
C MET A 93 -7.69 2.63 -5.63
N ARG A 94 -6.77 1.72 -5.95
CA ARG A 94 -5.93 1.04 -4.95
C ARG A 94 -5.05 2.03 -4.17
N THR A 95 -4.51 3.05 -4.83
CA THR A 95 -3.70 4.10 -4.19
C THR A 95 -4.54 4.95 -3.24
N LEU A 96 -5.76 5.33 -3.64
CA LEU A 96 -6.68 6.07 -2.78
C LEU A 96 -7.11 5.25 -1.56
N ALA A 97 -7.41 3.96 -1.74
CA ALA A 97 -7.74 3.05 -0.66
C ALA A 97 -6.56 2.85 0.31
N ALA A 98 -5.33 2.73 -0.21
CA ALA A 98 -4.12 2.68 0.60
C ALA A 98 -3.90 3.98 1.37
N GLY A 99 -4.16 5.13 0.74
CA GLY A 99 -4.11 6.45 1.38
C GLY A 99 -5.11 6.59 2.53
N ALA A 100 -6.35 6.14 2.33
CA ALA A 100 -7.36 6.10 3.38
C ALA A 100 -6.89 5.27 4.58
N ALA A 101 -6.40 4.05 4.34
CA ALA A 101 -5.90 3.18 5.40
C ALA A 101 -4.70 3.80 6.16
N ALA A 102 -3.74 4.40 5.44
CA ALA A 102 -2.60 5.07 6.06
C ALA A 102 -3.01 6.27 6.92
N MET A 103 -4.01 7.05 6.48
CA MET A 103 -4.56 8.16 7.26
C MET A 103 -5.30 7.68 8.50
N THR A 104 -6.04 6.57 8.43
CA THR A 104 -6.65 5.94 9.61
C THR A 104 -5.58 5.51 10.62
N SER A 105 -4.51 4.84 10.18
CA SER A 105 -3.41 4.47 11.09
C SER A 105 -2.68 5.68 11.67
N LEU A 106 -2.46 6.73 10.88
CA LEU A 106 -1.87 7.96 11.40
C LEU A 106 -2.76 8.61 12.46
N LYS A 107 -4.08 8.64 12.26
CA LYS A 107 -5.04 9.10 13.27
C LYS A 107 -4.87 8.32 14.57
N ASP A 108 -4.77 6.99 14.51
CA ASP A 108 -4.64 6.16 15.71
C ASP A 108 -3.35 6.49 16.47
N VAL A 109 -2.22 6.63 15.74
CA VAL A 109 -0.94 7.06 16.32
C VAL A 109 -1.04 8.44 16.99
N LEU A 110 -1.71 9.40 16.36
CA LEU A 110 -1.90 10.74 16.94
C LEU A 110 -2.86 10.73 18.15
N SER A 111 -3.80 9.79 18.20
CA SER A 111 -4.75 9.64 19.29
C SER A 111 -4.09 9.13 20.58
N ASP A 112 -3.03 8.34 20.43
CA ASP A 112 -2.22 7.80 21.54
C ASP A 112 -1.14 8.77 22.02
N LEU A 113 -0.86 9.85 21.28
CA LEU A 113 0.21 10.79 21.61
C LEU A 113 0.08 11.43 23.01
N PRO A 114 -1.12 11.77 23.52
CA PRO A 114 -1.28 12.25 24.90
C PRO A 114 -0.83 11.23 25.96
N LEU A 115 -0.96 9.92 25.70
CA LEU A 115 -0.46 8.90 26.63
C LEU A 115 1.08 8.94 26.71
N THR A 116 1.73 9.31 25.60
CA THR A 116 3.18 9.48 25.53
C THR A 116 3.64 10.84 26.06
N ALA A 117 2.75 11.83 26.21
CA ALA A 117 3.09 13.09 26.89
C ALA A 117 3.05 12.95 28.42
N ASP A 118 2.42 11.91 28.95
CA ASP A 118 2.31 11.64 30.40
C ASP A 118 3.51 10.88 31.00
N ILE A 119 4.44 10.39 30.17
CA ILE A 119 5.64 9.69 30.67
C ILE A 119 6.71 10.69 31.15
N PRO A 120 7.47 10.38 32.22
CA PRO A 120 8.48 11.30 32.79
C PRO A 120 9.56 11.77 31.81
N GLU A 121 9.87 10.96 30.79
CA GLU A 121 10.90 11.22 29.78
C GLU A 121 10.37 11.98 28.55
N ALA A 122 9.08 12.34 28.51
CA ALA A 122 8.49 13.02 27.37
C ALA A 122 9.15 14.39 27.12
N THR A 123 9.60 14.62 25.89
CA THR A 123 10.23 15.89 25.48
C THR A 123 9.22 16.91 24.92
N PHE A 124 7.93 16.60 24.97
CA PHE A 124 6.84 17.42 24.43
C PHE A 124 5.71 17.57 25.44
N SER A 125 4.94 18.65 25.34
CA SER A 125 3.89 18.98 26.32
C SER A 125 2.57 18.26 26.03
N GLN A 126 1.75 18.14 27.08
CA GLN A 126 0.36 17.66 26.95
C GLN A 126 -0.50 18.52 26.02
N GLU A 127 -0.30 19.84 26.04
CA GLU A 127 -0.99 20.76 25.14
C GLU A 127 -0.65 20.48 23.67
N PHE A 128 0.64 20.27 23.38
CA PHE A 128 1.10 19.90 22.05
C PHE A 128 0.49 18.56 21.60
N ALA A 129 0.55 17.53 22.44
CA ALA A 129 0.00 16.21 22.13
C ALA A 129 -1.53 16.24 21.92
N SER A 130 -2.25 17.00 22.73
CA SER A 130 -3.70 17.19 22.60
C SER A 130 -4.10 17.91 21.31
N GLY A 131 -3.24 18.82 20.81
CA GLY A 131 -3.43 19.45 19.51
C GLY A 131 -3.40 18.44 18.36
N PHE A 132 -2.43 17.53 18.36
CA PHE A 132 -2.31 16.46 17.36
C PHE A 132 -3.43 15.43 17.44
N LYS A 133 -3.83 15.04 18.65
CA LYS A 133 -5.01 14.17 18.82
C LYS A 133 -6.25 14.79 18.16
N ARG A 134 -6.50 16.08 18.42
CA ARG A 134 -7.63 16.80 17.82
C ARG A 134 -7.56 16.79 16.28
N LEU A 135 -6.38 17.08 15.73
CA LEU A 135 -6.14 17.04 14.29
C LEU A 135 -6.46 15.66 13.69
N GLY A 136 -6.04 14.59 14.38
CA GLY A 136 -6.33 13.21 14.01
C GLY A 136 -7.84 12.91 14.03
N GLU A 137 -8.53 13.30 15.09
CA GLU A 137 -9.96 13.03 15.30
C GLU A 137 -10.89 13.84 14.38
N THR A 138 -10.44 14.99 13.86
CA THR A 138 -11.26 15.86 12.99
C THR A 138 -10.86 15.78 11.52
N GLU A 139 -9.81 16.49 11.13
CA GLU A 139 -9.46 16.75 9.73
C GLU A 139 -8.98 15.47 9.06
N LEU A 140 -8.12 14.71 9.75
CA LEU A 140 -7.57 13.48 9.20
C LEU A 140 -8.63 12.37 9.11
N ALA A 141 -9.49 12.25 10.12
CA ALA A 141 -10.63 11.32 10.09
C ALA A 141 -11.58 11.62 8.92
N ALA A 142 -11.94 12.90 8.72
CA ALA A 142 -12.80 13.32 7.62
C ALA A 142 -12.16 13.06 6.24
N LEU A 143 -10.85 13.28 6.12
CA LEU A 143 -10.13 13.00 4.86
C LEU A 143 -10.05 11.51 4.57
N ALA A 144 -9.72 10.68 5.57
CA ALA A 144 -9.69 9.22 5.43
C ALA A 144 -11.03 8.67 4.96
N GLN A 145 -12.13 9.14 5.56
CA GLN A 145 -13.49 8.75 5.17
C GLN A 145 -13.79 9.12 3.72
N ARG A 146 -13.47 10.36 3.30
CA ARG A 146 -13.71 10.82 1.92
C ARG A 146 -12.92 10.02 0.89
N LEU A 147 -11.69 9.64 1.21
CA LEU A 147 -10.86 8.80 0.35
C LEU A 147 -11.42 7.38 0.25
N ASP A 148 -11.86 6.81 1.36
CA ASP A 148 -12.49 5.48 1.39
C ASP A 148 -13.80 5.47 0.57
N GLU A 149 -14.67 6.46 0.78
CA GLU A 149 -15.90 6.64 0.00
C GLU A 149 -15.62 6.85 -1.49
N GLY A 150 -14.66 7.73 -1.82
CA GLY A 150 -14.22 7.97 -3.18
C GLY A 150 -13.69 6.70 -3.85
N SER A 151 -12.93 5.88 -3.11
CA SER A 151 -12.38 4.60 -3.58
C SER A 151 -13.45 3.52 -3.83
N ARG A 152 -14.68 3.70 -3.32
CA ARG A 152 -15.79 2.76 -3.53
C ARG A 152 -16.86 3.27 -4.49
N ALA A 153 -16.92 4.60 -4.71
CA ALA A 153 -17.98 5.24 -5.48
C ALA A 153 -17.76 5.19 -7.01
N VAL A 154 -16.55 4.88 -7.49
CA VAL A 154 -16.30 4.74 -8.92
C VAL A 154 -16.93 3.45 -9.43
N LYS A 155 -18.08 3.58 -10.11
CA LYS A 155 -18.65 2.51 -10.91
C LYS A 155 -17.71 2.26 -12.09
N ILE A 156 -17.12 1.08 -12.13
CA ILE A 156 -16.53 0.52 -13.34
C ILE A 156 -17.65 0.53 -14.38
N HIS A 157 -17.55 1.41 -15.38
CA HIS A 157 -18.39 1.30 -16.55
C HIS A 157 -17.89 0.08 -17.33
N GLU A 158 -18.58 -1.05 -17.16
CA GLU A 158 -18.47 -2.24 -18.02
C GLU A 158 -19.06 -1.96 -19.41
#